data_AF-A0A960CN33-F1
#
_entry.id   AF-A0A960CN33-F1
#
_cell.length_a   1.000
_cell.length_b   1.000
_cell.length_c   1.000
_cell.angle_alpha   90.00
_cell.angle_beta   90.00
_cell.angle_gamma   90.00
#
_symmetry.space_group_name_H-M   'P 1'
#
loop_
_entity.id
_entity.type
_entity.pdbx_description
1 polymer ?
#
loop_
_entity_poly.entity_id
_entity_poly.type
_entity_poly.pdbx_seq_one_letter_code
_entity_poly.pdbx_strand_id
1 'polypeptide(L)'
;MVTVEVDPVCVESRLVAGELRCPSCLGGVLAGWGYARVRRVVGMVEPVRPRRSRCRSCGVTHVLLPVTLLLRRAYAAEVIWEALAAKAAGAGHRQIAARLGVAACTVRGWLRVIAARAEAVRHWFVAIALTAGVDVSIPKSTGSGCGDVLAAISVAAEAITARFGPASVLGAVTAVAVAVAGSGGQLLCPGWPPARAAR
;
A
#
# COMPACT_ATOMS: atom_id res chain seq x y z
N MET A 1 12.18 4.99 0.25
CA MET A 1 11.32 4.35 -0.78
C MET A 1 10.12 5.26 -1.01
N VAL A 2 9.57 5.27 -2.22
CA VAL A 2 8.37 6.03 -2.61
C VAL A 2 7.46 5.07 -3.37
N THR A 3 6.17 5.03 -3.02
CA THR A 3 5.18 4.27 -3.78
C THR A 3 4.78 5.05 -5.03
N VAL A 4 4.74 4.39 -6.18
CA VAL A 4 4.42 4.98 -7.48
C VAL A 4 3.38 4.14 -8.23
N GLU A 5 2.83 4.66 -9.31
CA GLU A 5 1.93 3.95 -10.22
C GLU A 5 2.58 2.69 -10.85
N VAL A 6 1.75 1.88 -11.51
CA VAL A 6 2.17 0.58 -12.08
C VAL A 6 2.95 0.74 -13.38
N ASP A 7 2.54 1.68 -14.23
CA ASP A 7 3.13 1.85 -15.55
C ASP A 7 4.54 2.48 -15.45
N PRO A 8 5.61 1.75 -15.81
CA PRO A 8 6.97 2.28 -15.77
C PRO A 8 7.17 3.49 -16.69
N VAL A 9 6.41 3.62 -17.79
CA VAL A 9 6.51 4.75 -18.71
C VAL A 9 6.00 6.03 -18.07
N CYS A 10 4.87 5.96 -17.36
CA CYS A 10 4.38 7.06 -16.53
C CYS A 10 5.41 7.44 -15.46
N VAL A 11 5.99 6.45 -14.77
CA VAL A 11 6.98 6.70 -13.71
C VAL A 11 8.21 7.43 -14.25
N GLU A 12 8.75 7.01 -15.40
CA GLU A 12 9.88 7.72 -16.02
C GLU A 12 9.49 9.12 -16.47
N SER A 13 8.30 9.29 -17.07
CA SER A 13 7.79 10.60 -17.49
C SER A 13 7.73 11.58 -16.31
N ARG A 14 7.17 11.15 -15.17
CA ARG A 14 7.08 11.96 -13.94
C ARG A 14 8.45 12.25 -13.32
N LEU A 15 9.39 11.31 -13.40
CA LEU A 15 10.78 11.53 -12.96
C LEU A 15 11.48 12.61 -13.81
N VAL A 16 11.31 12.56 -15.12
CA VAL A 16 11.91 13.53 -16.05
C VAL A 16 11.30 14.91 -15.82
N ALA A 17 9.97 14.98 -15.67
CA ALA A 17 9.24 16.21 -15.36
C ALA A 17 9.50 16.76 -13.95
N GLY A 18 10.16 16.01 -13.07
CA GLY A 18 10.44 16.43 -11.69
C GLY A 18 9.19 16.48 -10.82
N GLU A 19 8.20 15.63 -11.08
CA GLU A 19 6.92 15.62 -10.36
C GLU A 19 6.93 14.73 -9.11
N LEU A 20 7.95 13.88 -8.97
CA LEU A 20 8.12 13.01 -7.81
C LEU A 20 8.92 13.73 -6.72
N ARG A 21 8.26 14.05 -5.61
CA ARG A 21 8.88 14.72 -4.46
C ARG A 21 9.71 13.77 -3.62
N CYS A 22 10.79 14.29 -3.04
CA CYS A 22 11.63 13.55 -2.10
C CYS A 22 10.95 13.53 -0.71
N PRO A 23 10.75 12.36 -0.09
CA PRO A 23 10.19 12.28 1.26
C PRO A 23 11.21 12.58 2.37
N SER A 24 12.49 12.77 2.03
CA SER A 24 13.58 12.99 3.01
C SER A 24 14.01 14.44 3.18
N CYS A 25 13.55 15.36 2.33
CA CYS A 25 13.84 16.78 2.47
C CYS A 25 12.70 17.64 1.90
N LEU A 26 12.51 18.82 2.48
CA LEU A 26 11.53 19.77 2.01
C LEU A 26 11.92 20.33 0.63
N GLY A 27 10.97 20.42 -0.29
CA GLY A 27 11.17 21.02 -1.62
C GLY A 27 12.01 20.18 -2.61
N GLY A 28 12.59 19.06 -2.17
CA GLY A 28 13.42 18.22 -3.03
C GLY A 28 12.62 17.43 -4.07
N VAL A 29 13.18 17.28 -5.26
CA VAL A 29 12.61 16.50 -6.37
C VAL A 29 13.52 15.33 -6.75
N LEU A 30 12.90 14.24 -7.15
CA LEU A 30 13.55 12.98 -7.47
C LEU A 30 13.88 12.93 -8.97
N ALA A 31 15.11 12.56 -9.28
CA ALA A 31 15.57 12.29 -10.64
C ALA A 31 15.92 10.80 -10.81
N GLY A 32 15.95 10.32 -12.05
CA GLY A 32 16.40 8.97 -12.36
C GLY A 32 17.83 8.71 -11.86
N TRP A 33 18.08 7.53 -11.28
CA TRP A 33 19.41 7.14 -10.79
C TRP A 33 19.87 5.79 -11.33
N GLY A 34 19.13 4.73 -11.02
CA GLY A 34 19.41 3.38 -11.53
C GLY A 34 18.23 2.45 -11.28
N TYR A 35 18.48 1.15 -11.16
CA TYR A 35 17.44 0.17 -10.85
C TYR A 35 17.83 -0.64 -9.63
N ALA A 36 16.83 -1.14 -8.91
CA ALA A 36 17.02 -2.17 -7.90
C ALA A 36 17.29 -3.53 -8.57
N ARG A 37 17.66 -4.53 -7.77
CA ARG A 37 17.81 -5.90 -8.25
C ARG A 37 16.45 -6.43 -8.74
N VAL A 38 16.48 -7.19 -9.84
CA VAL A 38 15.32 -7.93 -10.34
C VAL A 38 14.89 -8.95 -9.29
N ARG A 39 13.59 -9.10 -9.07
CA ARG A 39 13.04 -10.09 -8.14
C ARG A 39 11.74 -10.67 -8.68
N ARG A 40 11.55 -11.97 -8.47
CA ARG A 40 10.24 -12.60 -8.66
C ARG A 40 9.32 -12.25 -7.50
N VAL A 41 8.06 -11.99 -7.82
CA VAL A 41 7.01 -11.69 -6.84
C VAL A 41 5.83 -12.60 -7.17
N VAL A 42 5.38 -13.37 -6.19
CA VAL A 42 4.21 -14.24 -6.33
C VAL A 42 2.97 -13.38 -6.59
N GLY A 43 2.18 -13.73 -7.61
CA GLY A 43 1.03 -12.93 -8.06
C GLY A 43 1.36 -11.87 -9.11
N MET A 44 2.63 -11.76 -9.55
CA MET A 44 3.02 -10.97 -10.72
C MET A 44 3.42 -11.91 -11.87
N VAL A 45 3.05 -11.56 -13.10
CA VAL A 45 3.42 -12.32 -14.30
C VAL A 45 4.92 -12.19 -14.56
N GLU A 46 5.43 -10.96 -14.60
CA GLU A 46 6.82 -10.67 -14.88
C GLU A 46 7.65 -10.38 -13.62
N PRO A 47 8.96 -10.70 -13.62
CA PRO A 47 9.87 -10.26 -12.58
C PRO A 47 9.85 -8.74 -12.45
N VAL A 48 9.82 -8.25 -11.20
CA VAL A 48 9.80 -6.81 -10.94
C VAL A 48 11.23 -6.31 -10.81
N ARG A 49 11.54 -5.23 -11.52
CA ARG A 49 12.80 -4.48 -11.36
C ARG A 49 12.49 -3.01 -11.01
N PRO A 50 12.29 -2.70 -9.72
CA PRO A 50 11.91 -1.35 -9.31
C PRO A 50 12.93 -0.29 -9.75
N ARG A 51 12.44 0.84 -10.24
CA ARG A 51 13.26 2.01 -10.55
C ARG A 51 13.85 2.58 -9.26
N ARG A 52 15.06 3.13 -9.33
CA ARG A 52 15.66 3.95 -8.26
C ARG A 52 15.76 5.39 -8.71
N SER A 53 15.48 6.28 -7.79
CA SER A 53 15.67 7.71 -7.94
C SER A 53 16.70 8.23 -6.94
N ARG A 54 17.22 9.42 -7.23
CA ARG A 54 18.07 10.20 -6.33
C ARG A 54 17.52 11.62 -6.25
N CYS A 55 17.42 12.15 -5.04
CA CYS A 55 16.99 13.53 -4.87
C CYS A 55 18.06 14.50 -5.40
N ARG A 56 17.64 15.50 -6.19
CA ARG A 56 18.52 16.56 -6.70
C ARG A 56 19.06 17.47 -5.60
N SER A 57 18.35 17.58 -4.47
CA SER A 57 18.70 18.48 -3.37
C SER A 57 19.54 17.79 -2.29
N CYS A 58 19.00 16.75 -1.63
CA CYS A 58 19.68 16.09 -0.50
C CYS A 58 20.53 14.87 -0.91
N GLY A 59 20.52 14.47 -2.18
CA GLY A 59 21.31 13.35 -2.68
C GLY A 59 20.88 11.95 -2.24
N VAL A 60 19.86 11.82 -1.35
CA VAL A 60 19.33 10.54 -0.87
C VAL A 60 18.70 9.74 -2.01
N THR A 61 18.92 8.43 -2.03
CA THR A 61 18.33 7.53 -3.03
C THR A 61 17.06 6.86 -2.52
N HIS A 62 16.05 6.75 -3.38
CA HIS A 62 14.78 6.08 -3.08
C HIS A 62 14.51 5.00 -4.12
N VAL A 63 14.05 3.83 -3.68
CA VAL A 63 13.41 2.86 -4.58
C VAL A 63 11.99 3.37 -4.86
N LEU A 64 11.58 3.38 -6.13
CA LEU A 64 10.22 3.63 -6.57
C LEU A 64 9.50 2.29 -6.66
N LEU A 65 8.64 2.02 -5.68
CA LEU A 65 7.96 0.75 -5.53
C LEU A 65 6.55 0.86 -6.16
N PRO A 66 6.19 0.01 -7.12
CA PRO A 66 4.84 0.01 -7.68
C PRO A 66 3.77 -0.20 -6.60
N VAL A 67 2.62 0.47 -6.77
CA VAL A 67 1.45 0.39 -5.86
C VAL A 67 0.84 -1.01 -5.75
N THR A 68 1.27 -1.96 -6.59
CA THR A 68 0.90 -3.37 -6.50
C THR A 68 1.73 -4.14 -5.46
N LEU A 69 2.72 -3.52 -4.80
CA LEU A 69 3.69 -4.20 -3.94
C LEU A 69 3.80 -3.57 -2.55
N LEU A 70 3.98 -4.41 -1.53
CA LEU A 70 4.38 -4.00 -0.19
C LEU A 70 5.90 -4.12 0.01
N LEU A 71 6.45 -3.22 0.83
CA LEU A 71 7.87 -3.14 1.13
C LEU A 71 8.37 -4.45 1.73
N ARG A 72 9.48 -4.98 1.18
CA ARG A 72 10.13 -6.23 1.65
C ARG A 72 9.17 -7.43 1.70
N ARG A 73 8.21 -7.49 0.78
CA ARG A 73 7.37 -8.67 0.54
C ARG A 73 7.68 -9.29 -0.82
N ALA A 74 7.57 -10.61 -0.86
CA ALA A 74 7.76 -11.45 -2.05
C ALA A 74 6.42 -11.80 -2.74
N TYR A 75 5.33 -11.18 -2.31
CA TYR A 75 3.97 -11.42 -2.79
C TYR A 75 3.36 -10.09 -3.19
N ALA A 76 2.56 -10.10 -4.26
CA ALA A 76 1.77 -8.96 -4.68
C ALA A 76 0.80 -8.56 -3.57
N ALA A 77 0.44 -7.27 -3.54
CA ALA A 77 -0.51 -6.74 -2.58
C ALA A 77 -1.87 -7.43 -2.68
N GLU A 78 -2.30 -7.82 -3.89
CA GLU A 78 -3.54 -8.58 -4.12
C GLU A 78 -3.55 -9.92 -3.38
N VAL A 79 -2.48 -10.71 -3.47
CA VAL A 79 -2.38 -12.00 -2.75
C VAL A 79 -2.47 -11.81 -1.24
N ILE A 80 -1.86 -10.73 -0.73
CA ILE A 80 -1.91 -10.39 0.70
C ILE A 80 -3.33 -9.93 1.07
N TRP A 81 -3.97 -9.12 0.23
CA TRP A 81 -5.33 -8.65 0.42
C TRP A 81 -6.32 -9.81 0.48
N GLU A 82 -6.23 -10.78 -0.44
CA GLU A 82 -7.04 -12.00 -0.41
C GLU A 82 -6.89 -12.78 0.90
N ALA A 83 -5.66 -12.86 1.45
CA ALA A 83 -5.43 -13.48 2.74
C ALA A 83 -6.12 -12.73 3.89
N LEU A 84 -6.08 -11.39 3.86
CA LEU A 84 -6.77 -10.56 4.87
C LEU A 84 -8.29 -10.69 4.73
N ALA A 85 -8.83 -10.67 3.50
CA ALA A 85 -10.25 -10.81 3.23
C ALA A 85 -10.78 -12.17 3.69
N ALA A 86 -10.06 -13.25 3.39
CA ALA A 86 -10.41 -14.58 3.88
C ALA A 86 -10.37 -14.65 5.42
N LYS A 87 -9.41 -13.99 6.07
CA LYS A 87 -9.36 -13.92 7.54
C LYS A 87 -10.55 -13.13 8.10
N ALA A 88 -10.93 -12.01 7.49
CA ALA A 88 -12.10 -11.24 7.88
C ALA A 88 -13.41 -12.04 7.71
N ALA A 89 -13.46 -12.92 6.70
CA ALA A 89 -14.54 -13.88 6.51
C ALA A 89 -14.50 -15.09 7.47
N GLY A 90 -13.58 -15.11 8.44
CA GLY A 90 -13.51 -16.14 9.50
C GLY A 90 -12.56 -17.30 9.21
N ALA A 91 -11.89 -17.35 8.06
CA ALA A 91 -11.00 -18.47 7.73
C ALA A 91 -9.74 -18.52 8.63
N GLY A 92 -9.30 -19.74 8.94
CA GLY A 92 -8.07 -20.00 9.67
C GLY A 92 -6.83 -19.87 8.78
N HIS A 93 -5.69 -19.45 9.34
CA HIS A 93 -4.48 -19.15 8.56
C HIS A 93 -3.94 -20.36 7.74
N ARG A 94 -4.18 -21.60 8.19
CA ARG A 94 -3.78 -22.83 7.47
C ARG A 94 -4.65 -23.07 6.22
N GLN A 95 -5.95 -22.83 6.34
CA GLN A 95 -6.89 -22.94 5.21
C GLN A 95 -6.60 -21.87 4.16
N ILE A 96 -6.36 -20.63 4.60
CA ILE A 96 -5.97 -19.52 3.73
C ILE A 96 -4.68 -19.86 2.98
N ALA A 97 -3.67 -20.34 3.71
CA ALA A 97 -2.39 -20.75 3.14
C ALA A 97 -2.53 -21.83 2.05
N ALA A 98 -3.32 -22.87 2.32
CA ALA A 98 -3.59 -23.93 1.35
C ALA A 98 -4.28 -23.39 0.08
N ARG A 99 -5.31 -22.54 0.25
CA ARG A 99 -6.04 -21.93 -0.88
C ARG A 99 -5.16 -21.05 -1.76
N LEU A 100 -4.26 -20.27 -1.15
CA LEU A 100 -3.41 -19.31 -1.88
C LEU A 100 -2.08 -19.90 -2.36
N GLY A 101 -1.77 -21.17 -2.02
CA GLY A 101 -0.45 -21.75 -2.29
C GLY A 101 0.70 -21.04 -1.56
N VAL A 102 0.44 -20.46 -0.39
CA VAL A 102 1.41 -19.71 0.41
C VAL A 102 1.79 -20.52 1.65
N ALA A 103 3.06 -20.45 2.09
CA ALA A 103 3.47 -21.10 3.34
C ALA A 103 2.64 -20.59 4.54
N ALA A 104 2.16 -21.52 5.39
CA ALA A 104 1.26 -21.19 6.48
C ALA A 104 1.87 -20.24 7.54
N CYS A 105 3.19 -20.30 7.75
CA CYS A 105 3.91 -19.37 8.62
C CYS A 105 3.92 -17.94 8.06
N THR A 106 4.00 -17.78 6.74
CA THR A 106 3.97 -16.48 6.05
C THR A 106 2.60 -15.83 6.22
N VAL A 107 1.52 -16.56 5.93
CA VAL A 107 0.14 -16.07 6.14
C VAL A 107 -0.06 -15.70 7.61
N ARG A 108 0.31 -16.59 8.53
CA ARG A 108 0.24 -16.31 9.98
C ARG A 108 0.98 -15.03 10.34
N GLY A 109 2.16 -14.79 9.78
CA GLY A 109 2.94 -13.58 10.00
C GLY A 109 2.21 -12.31 9.55
N TRP A 110 1.62 -12.30 8.36
CA TRP A 110 0.84 -11.16 7.87
C TRP A 110 -0.37 -10.87 8.75
N LEU A 111 -1.13 -11.92 9.10
CA LEU A 111 -2.32 -11.79 9.93
C LEU A 111 -1.97 -11.29 11.34
N ARG A 112 -0.90 -11.82 11.95
CA ARG A 112 -0.42 -11.37 13.26
C ARG A 112 -0.04 -9.90 13.24
N VAL A 113 0.65 -9.47 12.19
CA VAL A 113 1.06 -8.07 12.03
C VAL A 113 -0.15 -7.16 11.93
N ILE A 114 -1.17 -7.48 11.13
CA ILE A 114 -2.39 -6.66 11.03
C ILE A 114 -3.19 -6.68 12.34
N ALA A 115 -3.40 -7.85 12.93
CA ALA A 115 -4.17 -7.99 14.17
C ALA A 115 -3.58 -7.17 15.32
N ALA A 116 -2.25 -7.13 15.44
CA ALA A 116 -1.57 -6.38 16.50
C ALA A 116 -1.74 -4.85 16.43
N ARG A 117 -2.24 -4.32 15.31
CA ARG A 117 -2.40 -2.87 15.07
C ARG A 117 -3.71 -2.50 14.39
N ALA A 118 -4.70 -3.37 14.48
CA ALA A 118 -5.94 -3.24 13.72
C ALA A 118 -6.58 -1.86 13.91
N GLU A 119 -6.66 -1.39 15.16
CA GLU A 119 -7.22 -0.09 15.49
C GLU A 119 -6.41 1.08 14.91
N ALA A 120 -5.08 1.07 15.05
CA ALA A 120 -4.23 2.11 14.50
C ALA A 120 -4.33 2.19 12.97
N VAL A 121 -4.37 1.04 12.30
CA VAL A 121 -4.54 0.97 10.83
C VAL A 121 -5.94 1.45 10.43
N ARG A 122 -6.98 1.03 11.16
CA ARG A 122 -8.36 1.49 10.95
C ARG A 122 -8.43 3.01 11.03
N HIS A 123 -7.92 3.61 12.11
CA HIS A 123 -7.92 5.06 12.30
C HIS A 123 -7.14 5.80 11.20
N TRP A 124 -6.02 5.25 10.75
CA TRP A 124 -5.26 5.83 9.65
C TRP A 124 -6.08 5.93 8.36
N PHE A 125 -6.74 4.84 7.96
CA PHE A 125 -7.54 4.84 6.72
C PHE A 125 -8.86 5.61 6.85
N VAL A 126 -9.50 5.61 8.02
CA VAL A 126 -10.63 6.52 8.28
C VAL A 126 -10.19 7.99 8.13
N ALA A 127 -9.01 8.36 8.62
CA ALA A 127 -8.49 9.71 8.45
C ALA A 127 -8.24 10.06 6.96
N ILE A 128 -7.73 9.11 6.16
CA ILE A 128 -7.62 9.28 4.70
C ILE A 128 -8.99 9.50 4.09
N ALA A 129 -9.97 8.67 4.44
CA ALA A 129 -11.34 8.80 3.93
C ALA A 129 -11.91 10.19 4.24
N LEU A 130 -11.85 10.63 5.50
CA LEU A 130 -12.33 11.96 5.94
C LEU A 130 -11.59 13.13 5.28
N THR A 131 -10.33 12.95 4.89
CA THR A 131 -9.57 13.99 4.18
C THR A 131 -9.99 14.07 2.71
N ALA A 132 -10.40 12.94 2.11
CA ALA A 132 -10.81 12.87 0.71
C ALA A 132 -12.31 13.19 0.51
N GLY A 133 -13.18 12.68 1.37
CA GLY A 133 -14.63 12.83 1.26
C GLY A 133 -15.18 14.04 2.02
N VAL A 134 -16.36 14.50 1.60
CA VAL A 134 -17.13 15.53 2.32
C VAL A 134 -18.09 14.87 3.32
N ASP A 135 -18.83 13.84 2.89
CA ASP A 135 -19.77 13.07 3.73
C ASP A 135 -19.34 11.61 3.83
N VAL A 136 -18.42 11.32 4.75
CA VAL A 136 -17.89 9.95 4.95
C VAL A 136 -18.63 9.26 6.08
N SER A 137 -19.31 8.17 5.77
CA SER A 137 -19.89 7.29 6.79
C SER A 137 -18.81 6.40 7.39
N ILE A 138 -18.58 6.53 8.70
CA ILE A 138 -17.62 5.68 9.41
C ILE A 138 -18.14 4.23 9.40
N PRO A 139 -17.34 3.25 8.95
CA PRO A 139 -17.79 1.87 8.88
C PRO A 139 -18.08 1.32 10.28
N LYS A 140 -19.24 0.67 10.42
CA LYS A 140 -19.61 -0.08 11.62
C LYS A 140 -18.61 -1.19 11.88
N SER A 141 -18.42 -1.56 13.14
CA SER A 141 -17.54 -2.70 13.46
C SER A 141 -18.11 -3.98 12.85
N THR A 142 -17.24 -4.77 12.25
CA THR A 142 -17.55 -6.07 11.66
C THR A 142 -17.42 -7.21 12.68
N GLY A 143 -17.10 -6.91 13.94
CA GLY A 143 -16.82 -7.91 14.98
C GLY A 143 -15.43 -8.57 14.87
N SER A 144 -14.56 -8.11 13.95
CA SER A 144 -13.17 -8.56 13.89
C SER A 144 -12.24 -7.40 13.52
N GLY A 145 -11.09 -7.28 14.19
CA GLY A 145 -10.13 -6.21 13.88
C GLY A 145 -9.60 -6.26 12.44
N CYS A 146 -9.49 -7.45 11.84
CA CYS A 146 -9.12 -7.58 10.44
C CYS A 146 -10.21 -7.06 9.50
N GLY A 147 -11.48 -7.39 9.77
CA GLY A 147 -12.62 -6.86 9.00
C GLY A 147 -12.76 -5.35 9.15
N ASP A 148 -12.58 -4.81 10.35
CA ASP A 148 -12.61 -3.37 10.61
C ASP A 148 -11.53 -2.60 9.82
N VAL A 149 -10.33 -3.18 9.68
CA VAL A 149 -9.26 -2.64 8.84
C VAL A 149 -9.66 -2.62 7.37
N LEU A 150 -10.18 -3.73 6.84
CA LEU A 150 -10.59 -3.81 5.44
C LEU A 150 -11.74 -2.84 5.15
N ALA A 151 -12.72 -2.74 6.05
CA ALA A 151 -13.84 -1.81 5.91
C ALA A 151 -13.35 -0.34 5.88
N ALA A 152 -12.39 0.03 6.74
CA ALA A 152 -11.80 1.37 6.71
C ALA A 152 -11.04 1.66 5.42
N ILE A 153 -10.32 0.68 4.87
CA ILE A 153 -9.62 0.82 3.58
C ILE A 153 -10.63 0.96 2.43
N SER A 154 -11.71 0.17 2.42
CA SER A 154 -12.76 0.27 1.41
C SER A 154 -13.44 1.64 1.44
N VAL A 155 -13.79 2.15 2.62
CA VAL A 155 -14.37 3.50 2.79
C VAL A 155 -13.40 4.59 2.31
N ALA A 156 -12.09 4.42 2.54
CA ALA A 156 -11.09 5.33 1.98
C ALA A 156 -11.03 5.27 0.44
N ALA A 157 -11.12 4.08 -0.14
CA ALA A 157 -11.16 3.90 -1.59
C ALA A 157 -12.42 4.51 -2.22
N GLU A 158 -13.58 4.33 -1.59
CA GLU A 158 -14.84 4.94 -2.00
C GLU A 158 -14.78 6.47 -1.94
N ALA A 159 -14.28 7.04 -0.85
CA ALA A 159 -14.13 8.49 -0.70
C ALA A 159 -13.18 9.10 -1.74
N ILE A 160 -12.04 8.45 -2.01
CA ILE A 160 -11.10 8.87 -3.05
C ILE A 160 -11.74 8.78 -4.43
N THR A 161 -12.46 7.68 -4.71
CA THR A 161 -13.16 7.47 -5.98
C THR A 161 -14.25 8.51 -6.21
N ALA A 162 -15.03 8.82 -5.18
CA ALA A 162 -16.08 9.84 -5.26
C ALA A 162 -15.50 11.24 -5.55
N ARG A 163 -14.32 11.55 -5.02
CA ARG A 163 -13.66 12.85 -5.24
C ARG A 163 -13.01 12.98 -6.61
N PHE A 164 -12.32 11.93 -7.07
CA PHE A 164 -11.42 12.01 -8.24
C PHE A 164 -11.89 11.18 -9.45
N GLY A 165 -13.01 10.49 -9.33
CA GLY A 165 -13.54 9.58 -10.35
C GLY A 165 -12.93 8.17 -10.31
N PRO A 166 -13.57 7.20 -11.00
CA PRO A 166 -13.17 5.78 -10.97
C PRO A 166 -11.89 5.48 -11.78
N ALA A 167 -11.56 6.32 -12.76
CA ALA A 167 -10.35 6.25 -13.55
C ALA A 167 -9.58 7.56 -13.38
N SER A 168 -8.72 7.62 -12.37
CA SER A 168 -7.77 8.73 -12.25
C SER A 168 -6.66 8.57 -13.28
N VAL A 169 -5.88 9.63 -13.52
CA VAL A 169 -4.64 9.58 -14.34
C VAL A 169 -3.65 8.49 -13.88
N LEU A 170 -3.83 7.92 -12.68
CA LEU A 170 -3.00 6.88 -12.07
C LEU A 170 -3.60 5.46 -12.16
N GLY A 171 -4.76 5.28 -12.82
CA GLY A 171 -5.46 3.99 -12.95
C GLY A 171 -6.68 3.84 -12.04
N ALA A 172 -7.21 2.61 -11.96
CA ALA A 172 -8.39 2.27 -11.15
C ALA A 172 -8.09 2.36 -9.64
N VAL A 173 -8.94 3.05 -8.90
CA VAL A 173 -8.83 3.19 -7.44
C VAL A 173 -9.40 1.94 -6.76
N THR A 174 -8.56 0.90 -6.60
CA THR A 174 -8.94 -0.31 -5.86
C THR A 174 -8.62 -0.17 -4.37
N ALA A 175 -9.34 -0.89 -3.50
CA ALA A 175 -9.03 -0.95 -2.08
C ALA A 175 -7.58 -1.39 -1.81
N VAL A 176 -7.05 -2.31 -2.63
CA VAL A 176 -5.65 -2.76 -2.56
C VAL A 176 -4.68 -1.64 -2.90
N ALA A 177 -4.93 -0.91 -4.00
CA ALA A 177 -4.09 0.22 -4.38
C ALA A 177 -4.11 1.31 -3.30
N VAL A 178 -5.28 1.61 -2.73
CA VAL A 178 -5.41 2.54 -1.59
C VAL A 178 -4.67 2.03 -0.35
N ALA A 179 -4.75 0.74 -0.05
CA ALA A 179 -4.01 0.15 1.07
C ALA A 179 -2.49 0.34 0.92
N VAL A 180 -1.96 0.14 -0.28
CA VAL A 180 -0.54 0.28 -0.57
C VAL A 180 -0.13 1.76 -0.61
N ALA A 181 -0.84 2.60 -1.36
CA ALA A 181 -0.53 4.02 -1.48
C ALA A 181 -0.68 4.76 -0.12
N GLY A 182 -1.79 4.54 0.58
CA GLY A 182 -2.08 5.14 1.88
C GLY A 182 -1.13 4.70 2.99
N SER A 183 -0.46 3.55 2.83
CA SER A 183 0.60 3.10 3.73
C SER A 183 2.01 3.39 3.23
N GLY A 184 2.18 4.01 2.05
CA GLY A 184 3.49 4.13 1.41
C GLY A 184 4.19 2.78 1.23
N GLY A 185 3.43 1.70 0.99
CA GLY A 185 3.90 0.32 0.89
C GLY A 185 4.26 -0.33 2.22
N GLN A 186 3.93 0.29 3.36
CA GLN A 186 4.36 -0.13 4.69
C GLN A 186 3.27 -0.86 5.49
N LEU A 187 2.13 -1.20 4.90
CA LEU A 187 0.99 -1.86 5.55
C LEU A 187 1.35 -3.09 6.40
N LEU A 188 2.44 -3.79 6.08
CA LEU A 188 2.97 -4.96 6.83
C LEU A 188 4.36 -4.73 7.45
N CYS A 189 4.90 -3.50 7.45
CA CYS A 189 6.17 -3.18 8.07
C CYS A 189 6.04 -3.00 9.58
N PRO A 190 7.01 -3.43 10.40
CA PRO A 190 7.03 -3.11 11.83
C PRO A 190 6.99 -1.58 12.05
N GLY A 191 6.26 -1.13 13.06
CA GLY A 191 6.21 0.28 13.45
C GLY A 191 5.33 1.20 12.58
N TRP A 192 4.66 0.67 11.55
CA TRP A 192 3.63 1.40 10.79
C TRP A 192 2.21 1.03 11.30
N PRO A 193 1.22 1.92 11.31
CA PRO A 193 1.33 3.36 11.10
C PRO A 193 2.23 3.98 12.17
N PRO A 194 2.99 5.03 11.84
CA PRO A 194 3.73 5.77 12.87
C PRO A 194 2.71 6.28 13.89
N ALA A 195 3.08 6.26 15.18
CA ALA A 195 2.30 6.98 16.18
C ALA A 195 2.13 8.41 15.66
N ARG A 196 0.89 8.90 15.57
CA ARG A 196 0.66 10.32 15.24
C ARG A 196 1.42 11.11 16.29
N ALA A 197 2.49 11.80 15.89
CA ALA A 197 3.00 12.89 16.69
C ALA A 197 1.81 13.83 16.88
N ALA A 198 1.41 14.06 18.14
CA ALA A 198 0.49 15.15 18.45
C ALA A 198 1.09 16.40 17.81
N ARG A 199 0.45 16.88 16.74
CA ARG A 199 0.75 18.19 16.18
C ARG A 199 -0.12 19.20 16.90
#